data_AF-A0A8J4AQL8-F1
#
_entry.id   AF-A0A8J4AQL8-F1
#
_cell.length_a   1.000
_cell.length_b   1.000
_cell.length_c   1.000
_cell.angle_alpha   90.00
_cell.angle_beta   90.00
_cell.angle_gamma   90.00
#
_symmetry.space_group_name_H-M   'P 1'
#
loop_
_entity.id
_entity.type
_entity.pdbx_description
1 polymer ?
#
loop_
_entity_poly.entity_id
_entity_poly.type
_entity_poly.pdbx_seq_one_letter_code
_entity_poly.pdbx_strand_id
1 'polypeptide(L)'
;MTIKYGVIEAASLERDLSLWEHLYIAGRMHKPVTPLLPAPPGLLAAAQEANLHNALAAALVLLPPTFTEEELLRTLVGLSYRGDIRLAVGAEDPHKVARIVDGSWDELYSMYMPLLIESGRYSALKLEVVGQVAPTSAMRSGSGANISCRLWRQSKDAEAQGAALQLLAPGLLHEMAARLGYHVPLEHLAPSTSTQKEVVEAAMRSGTPQRLTADSLAAIVRRSSIYQAAAGLLAAGGGKAVQYVGSKMAKAVRPLLAMAIPAGGNSAGSKKQGVS
;
A
#
# COMPACT_ATOMS: atom_id res chain seq x y z
N MET A 1 28.88 -10.60 19.34
CA MET A 1 27.72 -9.83 18.86
C MET A 1 27.83 -9.72 17.35
N THR A 2 26.81 -10.15 16.61
CA THR A 2 26.82 -10.13 15.14
C THR A 2 25.83 -9.08 14.67
N ILE A 3 26.29 -8.09 13.90
CA ILE A 3 25.44 -7.02 13.34
C ILE A 3 25.15 -7.36 11.88
N LYS A 4 23.88 -7.23 11.47
CA LYS A 4 23.47 -7.26 10.06
C LYS A 4 23.10 -5.85 9.65
N TYR A 5 23.64 -5.37 8.53
CA TYR A 5 23.33 -4.07 7.97
C TYR A 5 23.12 -4.18 6.46
N GLY A 6 22.28 -3.30 5.91
CA GLY A 6 22.08 -3.13 4.48
C GLY A 6 22.53 -1.73 4.08
N VAL A 7 23.07 -1.58 2.88
CA VAL A 7 23.50 -0.29 2.32
C VAL A 7 22.58 0.04 1.15
N ILE A 8 22.11 1.28 1.10
CA ILE A 8 21.33 1.83 0.00
C ILE A 8 21.83 3.24 -0.31
N GLU A 9 21.74 3.63 -1.57
CA GLU A 9 21.99 5.01 -1.98
C GLU A 9 20.91 5.94 -1.42
N ALA A 10 21.31 7.11 -0.90
CA ALA A 10 20.37 8.10 -0.38
C ALA A 10 19.31 8.53 -1.40
N ALA A 11 19.70 8.70 -2.67
CA ALA A 11 18.78 9.05 -3.74
C ALA A 11 17.76 7.94 -4.03
N SER A 12 18.16 6.67 -3.90
CA SER A 12 17.24 5.52 -4.05
C SER A 12 16.26 5.42 -2.88
N LEU A 13 16.72 5.72 -1.66
CA LEU A 13 15.85 5.84 -0.50
C LEU A 13 14.81 6.96 -0.70
N GLU A 14 15.26 8.16 -1.05
CA GLU A 14 14.38 9.32 -1.26
C GLU A 14 13.33 9.07 -2.34
N ARG A 15 13.72 8.46 -3.47
CA ARG A 15 12.79 8.09 -4.55
C ARG A 15 11.74 7.10 -4.07
N ASP A 16 12.12 6.05 -3.36
CA ASP A 16 11.13 5.06 -2.88
C ASP A 16 10.17 5.69 -1.85
N LEU A 17 10.67 6.55 -0.94
CA LEU A 17 9.83 7.29 0.02
C LEU A 17 8.82 8.22 -0.66
N SER A 18 9.26 8.99 -1.65
CA SER A 18 8.45 10.00 -2.32
C SER A 18 7.50 9.42 -3.36
N LEU A 19 7.92 8.37 -4.07
CA LEU A 19 7.22 7.87 -5.25
C LEU A 19 6.53 6.52 -5.03
N TRP A 20 7.01 5.67 -4.12
CA TRP A 20 6.62 4.25 -4.02
C TRP A 20 6.91 3.46 -5.30
N GLU A 21 8.11 3.65 -5.87
CA GLU A 21 8.56 2.89 -7.04
C GLU A 21 8.57 1.37 -6.76
N HIS A 22 8.95 0.98 -5.55
CA HIS A 22 8.99 -0.42 -5.11
C HIS A 22 8.21 -0.67 -3.83
N LEU A 23 7.93 0.37 -3.04
CA LEU A 23 7.33 0.27 -1.70
C LEU A 23 8.12 -0.69 -0.79
N TYR A 24 9.43 -0.83 -1.03
CA TYR A 24 10.25 -1.74 -0.26
C TYR A 24 10.73 -1.08 1.03
N ILE A 25 11.54 -0.03 0.88
CA ILE A 25 12.07 0.71 2.02
C ILE A 25 11.01 1.68 2.52
N ALA A 26 10.24 2.30 1.62
CA ALA A 26 9.07 3.09 2.00
C ALA A 26 8.09 2.30 2.88
N GLY A 27 7.81 1.06 2.49
CA GLY A 27 6.99 0.14 3.28
C GLY A 27 7.60 -0.16 4.66
N ARG A 28 8.94 -0.30 4.75
CA ARG A 28 9.62 -0.46 6.06
C ARG A 28 9.52 0.79 6.92
N MET A 29 9.59 1.97 6.31
CA MET A 29 9.56 3.27 6.96
C MET A 29 8.14 3.75 7.32
N HIS A 30 7.10 3.02 6.92
CA HIS A 30 5.73 3.17 7.47
C HIS A 30 5.62 2.66 8.91
N LYS A 31 6.60 1.90 9.38
CA LYS A 31 6.63 1.26 10.71
C LYS A 31 7.69 1.94 11.58
N PRO A 32 7.60 1.85 12.91
CA PRO A 32 8.58 2.42 13.81
C PRO A 32 10.02 2.01 13.47
N VAL A 33 10.92 3.00 13.56
CA VAL A 33 12.37 2.86 13.39
C VAL A 33 13.07 3.61 14.50
N THR A 34 14.22 3.08 14.94
CA THR A 34 15.07 3.77 15.92
C THR A 34 16.22 4.44 15.17
N PRO A 35 16.25 5.78 15.09
CA PRO A 35 17.38 6.47 14.49
C PRO A 35 18.63 6.25 15.36
N LEU A 36 19.68 5.67 14.77
CA LEU A 36 20.99 5.51 15.43
C LEU A 36 21.83 6.78 15.35
N LEU A 37 21.53 7.62 14.37
CA LEU A 37 22.14 8.92 14.12
C LEU A 37 21.02 9.94 13.94
N PRO A 38 21.27 11.24 14.18
CA PRO A 38 20.32 12.29 13.86
C PRO A 38 19.85 12.17 12.40
N ALA A 39 18.56 12.40 12.16
CA ALA A 39 18.02 12.40 10.81
C ALA A 39 18.76 13.45 9.96
N PRO A 40 19.20 13.10 8.74
CA PRO A 40 19.76 14.10 7.83
C PRO A 40 18.73 15.20 7.60
N PRO A 41 19.06 16.48 7.85
CA PRO A 41 18.13 17.58 7.59
C PRO A 41 17.88 17.71 6.08
N GLY A 42 16.70 18.22 5.70
CA GLY A 42 16.36 18.54 4.31
C GLY A 42 15.44 17.50 3.66
N LEU A 43 15.73 17.14 2.41
CA LEU A 43 14.82 16.39 1.52
C LEU A 43 14.38 15.04 2.08
N LEU A 44 15.26 14.33 2.79
CA LEU A 44 14.92 13.00 3.30
C LEU A 44 13.86 13.03 4.42
N ALA A 45 13.89 14.05 5.29
CA ALA A 45 12.88 14.22 6.33
C ALA A 45 11.51 14.54 5.71
N ALA A 46 11.48 15.44 4.71
CA ALA A 46 10.26 15.77 3.98
C ALA A 46 9.71 14.57 3.19
N ALA A 47 10.58 13.78 2.56
CA ALA A 47 10.20 12.55 1.87
C ALA A 47 9.60 11.52 2.83
N GLN A 48 10.15 11.40 4.04
CA GLN A 48 9.60 10.51 5.07
C GLN A 48 8.24 10.99 5.58
N GLU A 49 8.06 12.29 5.82
CA GLU A 49 6.75 12.85 6.22
C GLU A 49 5.70 12.62 5.13
N ALA A 50 6.06 12.90 3.86
CA ALA A 50 5.20 12.61 2.71
C ALA A 50 4.86 11.12 2.62
N ASN A 51 5.83 10.23 2.85
CA ASN A 51 5.64 8.79 2.86
C ASN A 51 4.60 8.34 3.91
N LEU A 52 4.62 8.91 5.11
CA LEU A 52 3.63 8.62 6.16
C LEU A 52 2.23 9.12 5.78
N HIS A 53 2.13 10.31 5.19
CA HIS A 53 0.86 10.82 4.67
C HIS A 53 0.30 9.96 3.53
N ASN A 54 1.15 9.54 2.59
CA ASN A 54 0.76 8.66 1.49
C ASN A 54 0.26 7.30 2.02
N ALA A 55 0.91 6.76 3.06
CA ALA A 55 0.49 5.52 3.72
C ALA A 55 -0.90 5.69 4.36
N LEU A 56 -1.10 6.78 5.10
CA LEU A 56 -2.37 7.07 5.75
C LEU A 56 -3.50 7.30 4.75
N ALA A 57 -3.25 8.03 3.67
CA ALA A 57 -4.21 8.20 2.57
C ALA A 57 -4.58 6.85 1.93
N ALA A 58 -3.58 6.00 1.61
CA ALA A 58 -3.83 4.68 1.06
C ALA A 58 -4.64 3.79 2.01
N ALA A 59 -4.33 3.81 3.32
CA ALA A 59 -5.09 3.07 4.32
C ALA A 59 -6.56 3.56 4.38
N LEU A 60 -6.79 4.88 4.42
CA LEU A 60 -8.13 5.47 4.47
C LEU A 60 -8.97 5.13 3.22
N VAL A 61 -8.36 5.12 2.03
CA VAL A 61 -9.03 4.67 0.80
C VAL A 61 -9.47 3.21 0.91
N LEU A 62 -8.62 2.34 1.45
CA LEU A 62 -8.87 0.90 1.56
C LEU A 62 -9.82 0.50 2.71
N LEU A 63 -9.87 1.29 3.78
CA LEU A 63 -10.71 1.02 4.94
C LEU A 63 -12.20 1.19 4.61
N PRO A 64 -13.10 0.46 5.31
CA PRO A 64 -14.55 0.66 5.20
C PRO A 64 -15.01 2.03 5.73
N PRO A 65 -16.29 2.41 5.53
CA PRO A 65 -16.86 3.65 6.07
C PRO A 65 -16.73 3.79 7.60
N THR A 66 -16.75 2.67 8.32
CA THR A 66 -16.60 2.64 9.78
C THR A 66 -15.47 1.68 10.12
N PHE A 67 -14.49 2.12 10.92
CA PHE A 67 -13.31 1.32 11.26
C PHE A 67 -12.76 1.67 12.65
N THR A 68 -12.03 0.75 13.27
CA THR A 68 -11.32 0.97 14.54
C THR A 68 -9.90 1.48 14.31
N GLU A 69 -9.30 2.08 15.33
CA GLU A 69 -7.87 2.43 15.30
C GLU A 69 -6.97 1.22 15.06
N GLU A 70 -7.34 0.06 15.62
CA GLU A 70 -6.64 -1.20 15.38
C GLU A 70 -6.67 -1.59 13.89
N GLU A 71 -7.84 -1.51 13.25
CA GLU A 71 -8.00 -1.77 11.83
C GLU A 71 -7.19 -0.77 10.97
N LEU A 72 -7.13 0.49 11.38
CA LEU A 72 -6.31 1.50 10.73
C LEU A 72 -4.82 1.15 10.80
N LEU A 73 -4.29 0.86 11.99
CA LEU A 73 -2.88 0.53 12.17
C LEU A 73 -2.52 -0.79 11.47
N ARG A 74 -3.40 -1.80 11.52
CA ARG A 74 -3.23 -3.05 10.75
C ARG A 74 -3.23 -2.81 9.25
N THR A 75 -4.10 -1.93 8.75
CA THR A 75 -4.14 -1.57 7.32
C THR A 75 -2.84 -0.87 6.90
N LEU A 76 -2.37 0.10 7.68
CA LEU A 76 -1.10 0.81 7.47
C LEU A 76 0.10 -0.15 7.40
N VAL A 77 0.25 -1.00 8.42
CA VAL A 77 1.33 -2.01 8.45
C VAL A 77 1.20 -2.98 7.28
N GLY A 78 -0.04 -3.38 6.96
CA GLY A 78 -0.39 -4.32 5.92
C GLY A 78 -0.14 -3.84 4.48
N LEU A 79 -0.02 -2.53 4.23
CA LEU A 79 0.23 -2.00 2.88
C LEU A 79 1.45 -2.65 2.24
N SER A 80 2.56 -2.74 2.98
CA SER A 80 3.82 -3.33 2.52
C SER A 80 3.83 -4.86 2.38
N TYR A 81 2.75 -5.53 2.79
CA TYR A 81 2.58 -6.98 2.69
C TYR A 81 1.51 -7.39 1.67
N ARG A 82 0.70 -6.43 1.19
CA ARG A 82 -0.39 -6.70 0.27
C ARG A 82 0.16 -7.17 -1.08
N GLY A 83 0.03 -8.44 -1.40
CA GLY A 83 0.63 -9.02 -2.61
C GLY A 83 2.08 -9.48 -2.45
N ASP A 84 2.61 -9.48 -1.22
CA ASP A 84 3.92 -10.07 -0.92
C ASP A 84 3.86 -11.58 -1.19
N ILE A 85 4.64 -12.04 -2.16
CA ILE A 85 4.58 -13.42 -2.58
C ILE A 85 5.23 -14.39 -1.59
N ARG A 86 6.08 -13.89 -0.68
CA ARG A 86 6.62 -14.69 0.41
C ARG A 86 5.52 -15.17 1.34
N LEU A 87 4.51 -14.32 1.61
CA LEU A 87 3.31 -14.74 2.36
C LEU A 87 2.51 -15.79 1.58
N ALA A 88 2.31 -15.59 0.28
CA ALA A 88 1.54 -16.52 -0.56
C ALA A 88 2.17 -17.92 -0.67
N VAL A 89 3.50 -18.03 -0.53
CA VAL A 89 4.21 -19.33 -0.56
C VAL A 89 4.59 -19.86 0.82
N GLY A 90 4.14 -19.21 1.90
CA GLY A 90 4.42 -19.62 3.29
C GLY A 90 5.87 -19.40 3.75
N ALA A 91 6.62 -18.53 3.08
CA ALA A 91 7.98 -18.14 3.43
C ALA A 91 8.05 -16.91 4.35
N GLU A 92 6.92 -16.35 4.74
CA GLU A 92 6.76 -15.25 5.70
C GLU A 92 5.60 -15.58 6.67
N ASP A 93 5.61 -15.03 7.87
CA ASP A 93 4.59 -15.31 8.88
C ASP A 93 3.22 -14.67 8.53
N PRO A 94 2.12 -15.44 8.42
CA PRO A 94 0.79 -14.89 8.15
C PRO A 94 0.27 -13.94 9.25
N HIS A 95 0.78 -14.06 10.48
CA HIS A 95 0.41 -13.18 11.60
C HIS A 95 1.37 -11.99 11.77
N LYS A 96 2.28 -11.76 10.81
CA LYS A 96 3.33 -10.73 10.91
C LYS A 96 2.77 -9.33 11.16
N VAL A 97 1.69 -8.98 10.46
CA VAL A 97 1.03 -7.67 10.61
C VAL A 97 0.49 -7.52 12.03
N ALA A 98 -0.18 -8.55 12.56
CA ALA A 98 -0.70 -8.54 13.92
C ALA A 98 0.41 -8.36 14.95
N ARG A 99 1.45 -9.18 14.86
CA ARG A 99 2.58 -9.11 15.81
C ARG A 99 3.29 -7.76 15.80
N ILE A 100 3.38 -7.10 14.64
CA ILE A 100 3.98 -5.76 14.53
C ILE A 100 3.08 -4.72 15.21
N VAL A 101 1.77 -4.73 14.95
CA VAL A 101 0.85 -3.77 15.56
C VAL A 101 0.78 -3.97 17.07
N ASP A 102 0.62 -5.20 17.52
CA ASP A 102 0.50 -5.52 18.95
C ASP A 102 1.80 -5.18 19.70
N GLY A 103 2.96 -5.36 19.07
CA GLY A 103 4.28 -5.10 19.67
C GLY A 103 4.80 -3.67 19.51
N SER A 104 4.11 -2.80 18.78
CA SER A 104 4.55 -1.41 18.53
C SER A 104 3.37 -0.44 18.46
N TRP A 105 2.33 -0.72 19.26
CA TRP A 105 1.09 0.03 19.26
C TRP A 105 1.32 1.51 19.54
N ASP A 106 2.01 1.79 20.66
CA ASP A 106 2.19 3.15 21.17
C ASP A 106 2.95 4.01 20.14
N GLU A 107 4.02 3.48 19.53
CA GLU A 107 4.79 4.19 18.51
C GLU A 107 3.99 4.39 17.21
N LEU A 108 3.28 3.36 16.73
CA LEU A 108 2.42 3.48 15.54
C LEU A 108 1.32 4.52 15.76
N TYR A 109 0.68 4.49 16.93
CA TYR A 109 -0.35 5.45 17.30
C TYR A 109 0.20 6.87 17.33
N SER A 110 1.35 7.10 17.98
CA SER A 110 2.02 8.40 18.01
C SER A 110 2.49 8.88 16.63
N MET A 111 2.85 7.98 15.72
CA MET A 111 3.23 8.33 14.35
C MET A 111 2.04 8.84 13.52
N TYR A 112 0.87 8.20 13.63
CA TYR A 112 -0.23 8.41 12.67
C TYR A 112 -1.41 9.23 13.19
N MET A 113 -1.69 9.20 14.49
CA MET A 113 -2.85 9.93 15.02
C MET A 113 -2.73 11.45 14.87
N PRO A 114 -1.58 12.10 15.12
CA PRO A 114 -1.42 13.53 14.85
C PRO A 114 -1.64 13.85 13.36
N LEU A 115 -1.13 13.01 12.45
CA LEU A 115 -1.33 13.20 11.01
C LEU A 115 -2.82 13.13 10.65
N LEU A 116 -3.57 12.19 11.23
CA LEU A 116 -5.00 12.02 10.97
C LEU A 116 -5.84 13.20 11.49
N ILE A 117 -5.53 13.69 12.70
CA ILE A 117 -6.38 14.63 13.45
C ILE A 117 -5.98 16.09 13.18
N GLU A 118 -4.69 16.39 13.10
CA GLU A 118 -4.18 17.77 13.18
C GLU A 118 -3.78 18.33 11.81
N SER A 119 -3.48 17.48 10.81
CA SER A 119 -2.94 17.95 9.53
C SER A 119 -3.92 18.72 8.64
N GLY A 120 -5.23 18.59 8.88
CA GLY A 120 -6.29 19.15 8.03
C GLY A 120 -6.41 18.52 6.63
N ARG A 121 -5.45 17.69 6.20
CA ARG A 121 -5.38 17.08 4.86
C ARG A 121 -6.56 16.15 4.56
N TYR A 122 -7.15 15.57 5.60
CA TYR A 122 -8.22 14.57 5.49
C TYR A 122 -9.62 15.15 5.76
N SER A 123 -9.77 16.48 5.78
CA SER A 123 -11.04 17.16 6.06
C SER A 123 -12.19 16.74 5.14
N ALA A 124 -11.92 16.49 3.86
CA ALA A 124 -12.90 16.00 2.89
C ALA A 124 -13.52 14.64 3.27
N LEU A 125 -12.80 13.81 4.05
CA LEU A 125 -13.31 12.53 4.53
C LEU A 125 -14.30 12.67 5.70
N LYS A 126 -14.49 13.88 6.26
CA LYS A 126 -15.44 14.16 7.36
C LYS A 126 -15.32 13.12 8.50
N LEU A 127 -14.08 12.87 8.91
CA LEU A 127 -13.76 11.88 9.93
C LEU A 127 -14.37 12.26 11.27
N GLU A 128 -15.13 11.35 11.88
CA GLU A 128 -15.74 11.55 13.19
C GLU A 128 -15.59 10.29 14.07
N VAL A 129 -15.49 10.50 15.39
CA VAL A 129 -15.50 9.41 16.37
C VAL A 129 -16.95 9.12 16.73
N VAL A 130 -17.38 7.89 16.48
CA VAL A 130 -18.78 7.45 16.63
C VAL A 130 -18.98 6.47 17.77
N GLY A 131 -17.90 6.09 18.46
CA GLY A 131 -17.94 5.22 19.61
C GLY A 131 -16.57 4.77 20.07
N GLN A 132 -16.57 3.78 20.96
CA GLN A 132 -15.37 3.08 21.43
C GLN A 132 -15.60 1.59 21.39
N VAL A 133 -14.54 0.84 21.14
CA VAL A 133 -14.53 -0.62 21.13
C VAL A 133 -13.61 -1.10 22.24
N ALA A 134 -14.05 -2.12 22.97
CA ALA A 134 -13.22 -2.75 24.00
C ALA A 134 -11.94 -3.31 23.35
N PRO A 135 -10.79 -3.25 24.05
CA PRO A 135 -9.55 -3.84 23.56
C PRO A 135 -9.75 -5.31 23.25
N THR A 136 -9.25 -5.74 22.09
CA THR A 136 -8.98 -7.16 21.87
C THR A 136 -7.89 -7.60 22.84
N SER A 137 -8.01 -8.79 23.44
CA SER A 137 -7.14 -9.31 24.51
C SER A 137 -5.65 -9.45 24.15
N ALA A 138 -5.29 -9.19 22.88
CA ALA A 138 -3.94 -9.19 22.35
C ALA A 138 -3.24 -7.81 22.44
N MET A 139 -3.98 -6.69 22.50
CA MET A 139 -3.41 -5.35 22.56
C MET A 139 -3.02 -4.98 23.98
N ARG A 140 -1.72 -5.02 24.28
CA ARG A 140 -1.16 -4.51 25.54
C ARG A 140 -0.32 -3.28 25.21
N SER A 141 -0.67 -2.12 25.75
CA SER A 141 0.27 -0.99 25.78
C SER A 141 1.52 -1.41 26.57
N GLY A 142 2.67 -0.78 26.29
CA GLY A 142 3.86 -0.92 27.14
C GLY A 142 3.59 -0.59 28.63
N SER A 143 2.52 0.16 28.90
CA SER A 143 2.04 0.52 30.24
C SER A 143 1.18 -0.57 30.93
N GLY A 144 0.81 -1.66 30.26
CA GLY A 144 -0.08 -2.69 30.82
C GLY A 144 -1.56 -2.28 30.96
N ALA A 145 -1.94 -1.09 30.46
CA ALA A 145 -3.33 -0.63 30.43
C ALA A 145 -4.08 -1.21 29.23
N ASN A 146 -5.36 -1.53 29.45
CA ASN A 146 -6.30 -1.88 28.38
C ASN A 146 -6.53 -0.67 27.47
N ILE A 147 -6.15 -0.77 26.20
CA ILE A 147 -6.31 0.31 25.22
C ILE A 147 -7.76 0.35 24.74
N SER A 148 -8.52 1.40 25.10
CA SER A 148 -9.82 1.66 24.47
C SER A 148 -9.58 2.17 23.04
N CYS A 149 -10.10 1.46 22.04
CA CYS A 149 -9.96 1.85 20.63
C CYS A 149 -11.13 2.72 20.21
N ARG A 150 -10.85 3.88 19.61
CA ARG A 150 -11.91 4.72 19.02
C ARG A 150 -12.47 4.05 17.76
N LEU A 151 -13.79 4.12 17.62
CA LEU A 151 -14.51 3.75 16.40
C LEU A 151 -14.69 5.02 15.56
N TRP A 152 -14.12 5.02 14.37
CA TRP A 152 -14.15 6.13 13.44
C TRP A 152 -15.16 5.89 12.32
N ARG A 153 -15.76 6.96 11.82
CA ARG A 153 -16.53 6.97 10.58
C ARG A 153 -15.90 7.96 9.60
N GLN A 154 -15.85 7.59 8.33
CA GLN A 154 -15.41 8.42 7.20
C GLN A 154 -16.47 8.44 6.09
N SER A 155 -16.57 9.56 5.37
CA SER A 155 -17.36 9.64 4.15
C SER A 155 -16.72 8.82 3.03
N LYS A 156 -17.56 8.09 2.28
CA LYS A 156 -17.20 7.37 1.05
C LYS A 156 -17.93 7.93 -0.17
N ASP A 157 -18.47 9.14 -0.08
CA ASP A 157 -19.02 9.85 -1.23
C ASP A 157 -17.95 10.14 -2.29
N ALA A 158 -18.37 10.51 -3.50
CA ALA A 158 -17.47 10.69 -4.64
C ALA A 158 -16.43 11.81 -4.40
N GLU A 159 -16.82 12.89 -3.72
CA GLU A 159 -15.95 14.02 -3.42
C GLU A 159 -14.86 13.60 -2.42
N ALA A 160 -15.26 12.98 -1.31
CA ALA A 160 -14.37 12.48 -0.27
C ALA A 160 -13.38 11.45 -0.81
N GLN A 161 -13.84 10.51 -1.65
CA GLN A 161 -12.97 9.53 -2.29
C GLN A 161 -12.02 10.17 -3.31
N GLY A 162 -12.50 11.10 -4.15
CA GLY A 162 -11.65 11.83 -5.09
C GLY A 162 -10.56 12.63 -4.38
N ALA A 163 -10.90 13.29 -3.26
CA ALA A 163 -9.93 14.01 -2.44
C ALA A 163 -8.89 13.06 -1.81
N ALA A 164 -9.31 11.91 -1.28
CA ALA A 164 -8.40 10.92 -0.71
C ALA A 164 -7.46 10.30 -1.75
N LEU A 165 -7.94 10.06 -2.98
CA LEU A 165 -7.10 9.54 -4.07
C LEU A 165 -6.02 10.54 -4.51
N GLN A 166 -6.29 11.86 -4.46
CA GLN A 166 -5.29 12.89 -4.76
C GLN A 166 -4.12 12.92 -3.76
N LEU A 167 -4.29 12.32 -2.58
CA LEU A 167 -3.26 12.20 -1.55
C LEU A 167 -2.42 10.92 -1.66
N LEU A 168 -2.67 10.07 -2.66
CA LEU A 168 -1.89 8.85 -2.88
C LEU A 168 -0.52 9.17 -3.48
N ALA A 169 0.46 8.30 -3.19
CA ALA A 169 1.79 8.38 -3.78
C ALA A 169 1.74 8.33 -5.33
N PRO A 170 2.60 9.09 -6.04
CA PRO A 170 2.65 9.09 -7.50
C PRO A 170 2.78 7.71 -8.14
N GLY A 171 3.59 6.81 -7.56
CA GLY A 171 3.77 5.44 -8.06
C GLY A 171 2.52 4.58 -7.95
N LEU A 172 1.67 4.83 -6.95
CA LEU A 172 0.38 4.16 -6.83
C LEU A 172 -0.59 4.68 -7.90
N LEU A 173 -0.65 6.00 -8.11
CA LEU A 173 -1.47 6.60 -9.16
C LEU A 173 -1.01 6.18 -10.58
N HIS A 174 0.29 6.03 -10.78
CA HIS A 174 0.87 5.52 -12.03
C HIS A 174 0.39 4.10 -12.33
N GLU A 175 0.45 3.20 -11.34
CA GLU A 175 -0.04 1.83 -11.49
C GLU A 175 -1.56 1.79 -11.72
N MET A 176 -2.31 2.66 -11.05
CA MET A 176 -3.76 2.81 -11.28
C MET A 176 -4.05 3.27 -12.71
N ALA A 177 -3.32 4.27 -13.21
CA ALA A 177 -3.44 4.76 -14.59
C ALA A 177 -3.14 3.67 -15.62
N ALA A 178 -2.06 2.90 -15.42
CA ALA A 178 -1.68 1.78 -16.28
C ALA A 178 -2.79 0.72 -16.35
N ARG A 179 -3.43 0.40 -15.23
CA ARG A 179 -4.55 -0.55 -15.15
C ARG A 179 -5.83 -0.05 -15.83
N LEU A 180 -5.98 1.27 -15.95
CA LEU A 180 -7.06 1.90 -16.72
C LEU A 180 -6.70 2.06 -18.21
N GLY A 181 -5.50 1.62 -18.63
CA GLY A 181 -5.05 1.68 -20.03
C GLY A 181 -4.29 2.96 -20.40
N TYR A 182 -3.89 3.78 -19.43
CA TYR A 182 -3.14 5.01 -19.66
C TYR A 182 -1.64 4.82 -19.38
N HIS A 183 -0.79 5.44 -20.20
CA HIS A 183 0.64 5.52 -19.96
C HIS A 183 1.02 6.93 -19.49
N VAL A 184 1.14 7.12 -18.18
CA VAL A 184 1.42 8.42 -17.57
C VAL A 184 2.80 8.37 -16.90
N PRO A 185 3.79 9.15 -17.35
CA PRO A 185 5.09 9.23 -16.68
C PRO A 185 4.96 9.70 -15.22
N LEU A 186 5.81 9.19 -14.33
CA LEU A 186 5.75 9.49 -12.88
C LEU A 186 5.95 10.97 -12.58
N GLU A 187 6.80 11.65 -13.35
CA GLU A 187 7.10 13.07 -13.24
C GLU A 187 5.86 13.96 -13.48
N HIS A 188 4.85 13.46 -14.22
CA HIS A 188 3.60 14.17 -14.45
C HIS A 188 2.56 13.93 -13.36
N LEU A 189 2.84 13.05 -12.40
CA LEU A 189 1.94 12.71 -11.28
C LEU A 189 2.32 13.43 -9.98
N ALA A 190 3.08 14.51 -10.08
CA ALA A 190 3.35 15.38 -8.95
C ALA A 190 2.02 15.92 -8.35
N PRO A 191 1.95 16.16 -7.03
CA PRO A 191 0.74 16.64 -6.38
C PRO A 191 0.16 17.89 -7.03
N SER A 192 -1.17 17.95 -7.14
CA SER A 192 -1.95 19.08 -7.67
C SER A 192 -1.81 19.38 -9.17
N THR A 193 -1.08 18.56 -9.93
CA THR A 193 -1.02 18.67 -11.40
C THR A 193 -2.34 18.31 -12.07
N SER A 194 -2.59 18.82 -13.29
CA SER A 194 -3.78 18.46 -14.07
C SER A 194 -3.82 16.97 -14.39
N THR A 195 -2.68 16.40 -14.80
CA THR A 195 -2.54 14.98 -15.10
C THR A 195 -2.88 14.10 -13.90
N GLN A 196 -2.46 14.46 -12.69
CA GLN A 196 -2.84 13.73 -11.47
C GLN A 196 -4.37 13.75 -11.27
N LYS A 197 -5.00 14.91 -11.43
CA LYS A 197 -6.46 15.06 -11.30
C LYS A 197 -7.21 14.23 -12.33
N GLU A 198 -6.76 14.23 -13.59
CA GLU A 198 -7.35 13.42 -14.66
C GLU A 198 -7.28 11.91 -14.36
N VAL A 199 -6.14 11.43 -13.81
CA VAL A 199 -6.00 10.03 -13.39
C VAL A 199 -6.96 9.71 -12.24
N VAL A 200 -7.09 10.60 -11.26
CA VAL A 200 -8.04 10.42 -10.15
C VAL A 200 -9.48 10.40 -10.66
N GLU A 201 -9.85 11.31 -11.57
CA GLU A 201 -11.17 11.33 -12.20
C GLU A 201 -11.44 10.06 -13.00
N ALA A 202 -10.46 9.54 -13.74
CA ALA A 202 -10.57 8.27 -14.44
C ALA A 202 -10.74 7.10 -13.46
N ALA A 203 -10.01 7.10 -12.34
CA ALA A 203 -10.17 6.11 -11.27
C ALA A 203 -11.56 6.16 -10.64
N MET A 204 -12.11 7.35 -10.39
CA MET A 204 -13.47 7.52 -9.89
C MET A 204 -14.52 7.05 -10.91
N ARG A 205 -14.34 7.36 -12.19
CA ARG A 205 -15.22 6.91 -13.30
C ARG A 205 -15.23 5.38 -13.49
N SER A 206 -14.21 4.66 -13.02
CA SER A 206 -14.18 3.20 -13.05
C SER A 206 -15.29 2.55 -12.21
N GLY A 207 -15.89 3.30 -11.27
CA GLY A 207 -16.91 2.80 -10.33
C GLY A 207 -16.34 1.92 -9.20
N THR A 208 -15.06 1.54 -9.26
CA THR A 208 -14.41 0.73 -8.23
C THR A 208 -13.03 1.29 -7.80
N PRO A 209 -12.93 2.57 -7.38
CA PRO A 209 -11.64 3.20 -7.08
C PRO A 209 -10.88 2.51 -5.94
N GLN A 210 -11.57 2.00 -4.91
CA GLN A 210 -10.93 1.30 -3.80
C GLN A 210 -10.31 -0.02 -4.26
N ARG A 211 -11.03 -0.81 -5.08
CA ARG A 211 -10.51 -2.06 -5.65
C ARG A 211 -9.32 -1.80 -6.58
N LEU A 212 -9.43 -0.78 -7.43
CA LEU A 212 -8.33 -0.36 -8.31
C LEU A 212 -7.09 0.01 -7.51
N THR A 213 -7.24 0.80 -6.43
CA THR A 213 -6.15 1.15 -5.51
C THR A 213 -5.53 -0.11 -4.89
N ALA A 214 -6.36 -1.03 -4.41
CA ALA A 214 -5.94 -2.25 -3.74
C ALA A 214 -5.14 -3.16 -4.68
N ASP A 215 -5.61 -3.34 -5.92
CA ASP A 215 -4.98 -4.18 -6.93
C ASP A 215 -3.67 -3.56 -7.46
N SER A 216 -3.62 -2.23 -7.55
CA SER A 216 -2.43 -1.46 -7.93
C SER A 216 -1.34 -1.58 -6.87
N LEU A 217 -1.69 -1.36 -5.60
CA LEU A 217 -0.79 -1.57 -4.47
C LEU A 217 -0.22 -3.00 -4.45
N ALA A 218 -1.09 -4.00 -4.67
CA ALA A 218 -0.66 -5.39 -4.73
C ALA A 218 0.31 -5.70 -5.87
N ALA A 219 0.23 -4.98 -6.99
CA ALA A 219 1.15 -5.13 -8.11
C ALA A 219 2.54 -4.55 -7.78
N ILE A 220 2.60 -3.37 -7.16
CA ILE A 220 3.86 -2.73 -6.73
C ILE A 220 4.61 -3.65 -5.76
N VAL A 221 3.95 -4.07 -4.68
CA VAL A 221 4.54 -4.93 -3.65
C VAL A 221 4.97 -6.28 -4.21
N ARG A 222 4.17 -6.88 -5.11
CA ARG A 222 4.51 -8.17 -5.73
C ARG A 222 5.79 -8.09 -6.55
N ARG A 223 5.96 -7.04 -7.38
CA ARG A 223 7.19 -6.84 -8.17
C ARG A 223 8.41 -6.74 -7.26
N SER A 224 8.30 -5.93 -6.19
CA SER A 224 9.35 -5.75 -5.21
C SER A 224 9.69 -7.04 -4.43
N SER A 225 8.68 -7.79 -3.99
CA SER A 225 8.87 -9.05 -3.25
C SER A 225 9.55 -10.13 -4.11
N ILE A 226 9.19 -10.23 -5.40
CA ILE A 226 9.88 -11.13 -6.34
C ILE A 226 11.35 -10.76 -6.48
N TYR A 227 11.66 -9.47 -6.65
CA TYR A 227 13.04 -8.99 -6.76
C TYR A 227 13.84 -9.32 -5.50
N GLN A 228 13.28 -9.07 -4.30
CA GLN A 228 13.92 -9.40 -3.02
C GLN A 228 14.19 -10.90 -2.86
N ALA A 229 13.22 -11.75 -3.21
CA ALA A 229 13.38 -13.19 -3.13
C ALA A 229 14.48 -13.68 -4.08
N ALA A 230 14.53 -13.15 -5.31
CA ALA A 230 15.56 -13.47 -6.29
C ALA A 230 16.95 -13.01 -5.83
N ALA A 231 17.08 -11.76 -5.38
CA ALA A 231 18.34 -11.20 -4.88
C ALA A 231 18.86 -11.97 -3.66
N GLY A 232 17.98 -12.33 -2.71
CA GLY A 232 18.34 -13.12 -1.54
C GLY A 232 18.88 -14.52 -1.90
N LEU A 233 18.27 -15.19 -2.88
CA LEU A 233 18.73 -16.50 -3.37
C LEU A 233 20.09 -16.42 -4.07
N LEU A 234 20.32 -15.36 -4.85
CA LEU A 234 21.60 -15.12 -5.51
C LEU A 234 22.71 -14.87 -4.48
N ALA A 235 22.45 -14.01 -3.49
CA ALA A 235 23.39 -13.73 -2.40
C ALA A 235 23.73 -14.97 -1.57
N ALA A 236 22.79 -15.92 -1.43
CA ALA A 236 23.00 -17.20 -0.76
C ALA A 236 23.72 -18.26 -1.62
N GLY A 237 24.13 -17.94 -2.86
CA GLY A 237 24.84 -18.86 -3.78
C GLY A 237 23.94 -19.90 -4.46
N GLY A 238 22.62 -19.74 -4.42
CA GLY A 238 21.64 -20.71 -4.90
C GLY A 238 21.22 -20.55 -6.37
N GLY A 239 22.15 -20.59 -7.33
CA GLY A 239 21.85 -20.35 -8.75
C GLY A 239 20.74 -21.23 -9.35
N LYS A 240 20.60 -22.49 -8.91
CA LYS A 240 19.51 -23.41 -9.32
C LYS A 240 18.19 -23.18 -8.59
N ALA A 241 18.21 -22.58 -7.40
CA ALA A 241 17.01 -22.27 -6.61
C ALA A 241 16.23 -21.07 -7.18
N VAL A 242 16.91 -20.18 -7.91
CA VAL A 242 16.29 -19.04 -8.62
C VAL A 242 15.28 -19.51 -9.68
N GLN A 243 15.62 -20.53 -10.48
CA GLN A 243 14.71 -21.10 -11.48
C GLN A 243 13.51 -21.82 -10.82
N TYR A 244 13.75 -22.52 -9.70
CA TYR A 244 12.71 -23.23 -8.97
C TYR A 244 11.69 -22.28 -8.33
N VAL A 245 12.15 -21.22 -7.67
CA VAL A 245 11.27 -20.17 -7.13
C VAL A 245 10.56 -19.45 -8.28
N GLY A 246 11.27 -19.06 -9.35
CA GLY A 246 10.63 -18.49 -10.56
C GLY A 246 9.48 -19.33 -11.10
N SER A 247 9.62 -20.67 -11.10
CA SER A 247 8.56 -21.60 -11.56
C SER A 247 7.34 -21.67 -10.62
N LYS A 248 7.55 -21.59 -9.30
CA LYS A 248 6.48 -21.53 -8.30
C LYS A 248 5.78 -20.16 -8.31
N MET A 249 6.55 -19.09 -8.51
CA MET A 249 6.08 -17.72 -8.65
C MET A 249 5.21 -17.57 -9.91
N ALA A 250 5.65 -18.10 -11.05
CA ALA A 250 4.87 -18.13 -12.28
C ALA A 250 3.53 -18.89 -12.12
N LYS A 251 3.52 -19.99 -11.35
CA LYS A 251 2.30 -20.73 -11.03
C LYS A 251 1.36 -19.98 -10.09
N ALA A 252 1.87 -19.25 -9.10
CA ALA A 252 1.07 -18.45 -8.18
C ALA A 252 0.48 -17.19 -8.84
N VAL A 253 1.16 -16.64 -9.85
CA VAL A 253 0.72 -15.43 -10.59
C VAL A 253 -0.29 -15.74 -11.69
N ARG A 254 -0.29 -16.97 -12.23
CA ARG A 254 -1.16 -17.39 -13.35
C ARG A 254 -2.68 -17.21 -13.10
N PRO A 255 -3.25 -17.58 -11.94
CA PRO A 255 -4.67 -17.37 -11.64
C PRO A 255 -5.02 -15.90 -11.42
N LEU A 256 -4.07 -15.11 -10.90
CA LEU A 256 -4.26 -13.70 -10.57
C LEU A 256 -4.19 -12.78 -11.80
N LEU A 257 -3.38 -13.14 -12.81
CA LEU A 257 -3.37 -12.47 -14.12
C LEU A 257 -4.63 -12.79 -14.93
N ALA A 258 -5.18 -14.00 -14.83
CA ALA A 258 -6.42 -14.39 -15.50
C ALA A 258 -7.66 -13.59 -15.01
N MET A 259 -7.62 -13.04 -13.80
CA MET A 259 -8.65 -12.17 -13.24
C MET A 259 -8.50 -10.68 -13.63
N ALA A 260 -7.39 -10.30 -14.26
CA ALA A 260 -7.09 -8.92 -14.66
C ALA A 260 -7.46 -8.62 -16.13
N ILE A 261 -7.94 -9.62 -16.88
CA ILE A 261 -8.45 -9.45 -18.24
C ILE A 261 -9.98 -9.57 -18.16
N PRO A 262 -10.76 -8.52 -18.48
CA PRO A 262 -12.20 -8.69 -18.62
C PRO A 262 -12.44 -9.72 -19.73
N ALA A 263 -13.21 -10.76 -19.44
CA ALA A 263 -13.69 -11.69 -20.44
C ALA A 263 -14.41 -10.88 -21.52
N GLY A 264 -13.76 -10.72 -22.67
CA GLY A 264 -14.37 -10.12 -23.85
C GLY A 264 -15.63 -10.92 -24.18
N GLY A 265 -16.78 -10.30 -23.95
CA GLY A 265 -18.07 -10.84 -24.34
C GLY A 265 -18.07 -10.98 -25.86
N ASN A 266 -18.21 -12.22 -26.34
CA ASN A 266 -18.53 -12.47 -27.73
C ASN A 266 -20.04 -12.67 -27.82
N SER A 267 -20.76 -11.56 -28.03
CA SER A 267 -22.17 -11.60 -28.43
C SER A 267 -22.28 -11.90 -29.92
N ALA A 268 -23.24 -12.75 -30.23
CA ALA A 268 -23.69 -13.22 -31.53
C ALA A 268 -23.70 -12.19 -32.68
N GLY A 269 -23.43 -12.67 -33.89
CA GLY A 269 -23.59 -11.88 -35.11
C GLY A 269 -23.50 -12.68 -36.42
N SER A 270 -24.67 -13.17 -36.85
CA SER A 270 -25.11 -13.27 -38.25
C SER A 270 -24.83 -14.54 -39.09
N LYS A 271 -25.95 -15.21 -39.38
CA LYS A 271 -26.18 -16.23 -40.41
C LYS A 271 -25.75 -15.72 -41.80
N LYS A 272 -24.96 -16.52 -42.52
CA LYS A 272 -24.87 -16.42 -43.99
C LYS A 272 -26.01 -17.23 -44.62
N GLN A 273 -26.90 -16.54 -45.32
CA GLN A 273 -27.62 -17.09 -46.46
C GLN A 273 -26.63 -17.23 -47.62
N GLY A 274 -26.69 -18.34 -48.36
CA GLY A 274 -25.85 -18.61 -49.51
C GLY A 274 -26.46 -19.73 -50.35
N VAL A 275 -27.34 -19.32 -51.26
CA VAL A 275 -27.70 -19.89 -52.57
C VAL A 275 -26.99 -21.19 -52.98
N SER A 276 -27.75 -22.28 -53.09
CA SER A 276 -28.01 -23.08 -54.30
C SER A 276 -29.14 -24.06 -54.03
#